data_AF-A0A843D6A3-F1
#
_entry.id   AF-A0A843D6A3-F1
#
_cell.length_a   1.000
_cell.length_b   1.000
_cell.length_c   1.000
_cell.angle_alpha   90.00
_cell.angle_beta   90.00
_cell.angle_gamma   90.00
#
_symmetry.space_group_name_H-M   'P 1'
#
loop_
_entity.id
_entity.type
_entity.pdbx_description
1 polymer ?
#
loop_
_entity_poly.entity_id
_entity_poly.type
_entity_poly.pdbx_seq_one_letter_code
_entity_poly.pdbx_strand_id
1 'polypeptide(L)' 'MKDELLRMIWESLGDDRLSTRDASERLDHLFGYRCPDDLAKTLSKYRKEGKVKGEISMDVGGWVWWIDDECRSKGENE' A
#
# COMPACT_ATOMS: atom_id res chain seq x y z
N MET A 1 -5.99 2.45 -15.23
CA MET A 1 -4.89 1.48 -15.00
C MET A 1 -4.03 1.82 -13.77
N LYS A 2 -3.63 3.07 -13.48
CA LYS A 2 -2.89 3.39 -12.24
C LYS A 2 -3.79 3.38 -10.98
N ASP A 3 -5.07 3.61 -11.16
CA ASP A 3 -6.08 3.72 -10.09
C ASP A 3 -6.56 2.37 -9.58
N GLU A 4 -6.59 1.35 -10.45
CA GLU A 4 -6.94 -0.02 -10.05
C GLU A 4 -5.92 -0.57 -9.06
N LEU A 5 -4.62 -0.42 -9.33
CA LEU A 5 -3.57 -0.87 -8.42
C LEU A 5 -3.63 -0.14 -7.08
N LEU A 6 -3.89 1.18 -7.09
CA LEU A 6 -4.07 1.96 -5.87
C LEU A 6 -5.25 1.43 -5.04
N ARG A 7 -6.40 1.20 -5.70
CA ARG A 7 -7.58 0.61 -5.05
C ARG A 7 -7.29 -0.78 -4.48
N MET A 8 -6.60 -1.64 -5.22
CA MET A 8 -6.22 -2.97 -4.74
C MET A 8 -5.32 -2.90 -3.50
N ILE A 9 -4.37 -1.95 -3.50
CA ILE A 9 -3.49 -1.71 -2.35
C ILE A 9 -4.28 -1.16 -1.16
N TRP A 10 -5.24 -0.27 -1.39
CA TRP A 10 -6.09 0.24 -0.33
C TRP A 10 -7.00 -0.85 0.25
N GLU A 11 -7.57 -1.70 -0.58
CA GLU A 11 -8.36 -2.85 -0.13
C GLU A 11 -7.50 -3.86 0.63
N SER A 12 -6.24 -4.09 0.20
CA SER A 12 -5.35 -5.02 0.89
C SER A 12 -4.87 -4.48 2.23
N LEU A 13 -4.58 -3.17 2.33
CA LEU A 13 -4.22 -2.48 3.56
C LEU A 13 -5.43 -2.33 4.51
N GLY A 14 -6.59 -1.97 3.97
CA GLY A 14 -7.80 -1.67 4.72
C GLY A 14 -7.62 -0.44 5.61
N ASP A 15 -7.73 -0.66 6.92
CA ASP A 15 -7.45 0.32 7.98
C ASP A 15 -6.27 -0.13 8.87
N ASP A 16 -5.62 -1.24 8.51
CA ASP A 16 -4.53 -1.83 9.29
C ASP A 16 -3.16 -1.32 8.82
N ARG A 17 -2.19 -1.39 9.75
CA ARG A 17 -0.78 -1.16 9.44
C ARG A 17 -0.14 -2.49 9.06
N LEU A 18 0.26 -2.62 7.81
CA LEU A 18 0.82 -3.87 7.27
C LEU A 18 2.26 -3.68 6.80
N SER A 19 3.09 -4.69 6.99
CA SER A 19 4.42 -4.67 6.38
C SER A 19 4.31 -4.81 4.85
N THR A 20 5.35 -4.42 4.11
CA THR A 20 5.43 -4.69 2.66
C THR A 20 5.13 -6.15 2.32
N ARG A 21 5.55 -7.08 3.20
CA ARG A 21 5.35 -8.52 3.02
C ARG A 21 3.88 -8.89 3.17
N ASP A 22 3.22 -8.44 4.24
CA ASP A 22 1.80 -8.70 4.49
C ASP A 22 0.91 -8.07 3.40
N ALA A 23 1.23 -6.83 2.98
CA ALA A 23 0.54 -6.18 1.88
C ALA A 23 0.70 -6.94 0.55
N SER A 24 1.89 -7.49 0.28
CA SER A 24 2.13 -8.34 -0.90
C SER A 24 1.36 -9.64 -0.83
N GLU A 25 1.34 -10.30 0.33
CA GLU A 25 0.61 -11.56 0.52
C GLU A 25 -0.89 -11.36 0.37
N ARG A 26 -1.45 -10.28 0.94
CA ARG A 26 -2.87 -9.95 0.74
C ARG A 26 -3.18 -9.60 -0.71
N LEU A 27 -2.31 -8.88 -1.42
CA LEU A 27 -2.52 -8.59 -2.85
C LEU A 27 -2.46 -9.86 -3.71
N ASP A 28 -1.54 -10.77 -3.42
CA ASP A 28 -1.47 -12.09 -4.06
C ASP A 28 -2.73 -12.91 -3.77
N HIS A 29 -3.20 -12.90 -2.53
CA HIS A 29 -4.38 -13.66 -2.13
C HIS A 29 -5.69 -13.07 -2.69
N LEU A 30 -5.86 -11.75 -2.65
CA LEU A 30 -7.10 -11.08 -3.09
C LEU A 30 -7.17 -10.94 -4.62
N PHE A 31 -6.04 -10.61 -5.27
CA PHE A 31 -6.00 -10.25 -6.68
C PHE A 31 -5.12 -11.17 -7.53
N GLY A 32 -4.46 -12.17 -6.94
CA GLY A 32 -3.51 -13.03 -7.67
C GLY A 32 -2.23 -12.31 -8.09
N TYR A 33 -1.95 -11.12 -7.53
CA TYR A 33 -0.89 -10.24 -8.00
C TYR A 33 0.43 -10.49 -7.26
N ARG A 34 1.35 -11.19 -7.92
CA ARG A 34 2.65 -11.59 -7.35
C ARG A 34 3.80 -10.72 -7.87
N CYS A 35 3.99 -9.53 -7.29
CA CYS A 35 5.17 -8.70 -7.58
C CYS A 35 5.77 -8.07 -6.31
N PRO A 36 6.69 -8.78 -5.62
CA PRO A 36 7.30 -8.27 -4.38
C PRO A 36 8.16 -7.00 -4.60
N ASP A 37 8.82 -6.86 -5.77
CA ASP A 37 9.71 -5.72 -6.07
C ASP A 37 8.97 -4.46 -6.53
N ASP A 38 7.89 -4.61 -7.31
CA ASP A 38 7.12 -3.47 -7.78
C ASP A 38 6.21 -2.89 -6.69
N LEU A 39 5.75 -3.69 -5.72
CA LEU A 39 4.88 -3.18 -4.67
C LEU A 39 5.60 -2.15 -3.79
N ALA A 40 6.82 -2.44 -3.32
CA ALA A 40 7.59 -1.52 -2.50
C ALA A 40 7.90 -0.20 -3.23
N LYS A 41 8.24 -0.28 -4.52
CA LYS A 41 8.44 0.91 -5.38
C LYS A 41 7.16 1.71 -5.58
N THR A 42 6.05 1.01 -5.82
CA THR A 42 4.73 1.60 -6.01
C THR A 42 4.25 2.31 -4.74
N LEU A 43 4.35 1.66 -3.58
CA LEU A 43 4.04 2.25 -2.27
C LEU A 43 4.93 3.47 -1.98
N SER A 44 6.22 3.38 -2.29
CA SER A 44 7.14 4.52 -2.15
C SER A 44 6.76 5.70 -3.04
N LYS A 45 6.22 5.43 -4.23
CA LYS A 45 5.72 6.46 -5.14
C LYS A 45 4.43 7.08 -4.62
N TYR A 46 3.45 6.27 -4.22
CA TYR A 46 2.20 6.75 -3.62
C TYR A 46 2.43 7.52 -2.32
N ARG A 47 3.45 7.14 -1.54
CA ARG A 47 3.90 7.90 -0.37
C ARG A 47 4.39 9.31 -0.73
N LYS A 48 5.14 9.45 -1.83
CA LYS A 48 5.53 10.78 -2.35
C LYS A 48 4.34 11.57 -2.88
N GLU A 49 3.33 10.90 -3.43
CA GLU A 49 2.08 11.53 -3.89
C GLU A 49 1.11 11.85 -2.73
N GLY A 50 1.36 11.37 -1.51
CA GLY A 50 0.47 11.56 -0.35
C GLY A 50 -0.72 10.61 -0.32
N LYS A 51 -0.74 9.57 -1.17
CA LYS A 51 -1.82 8.58 -1.29
C LYS A 51 -1.68 7.36 -0.36
N VAL A 52 -0.51 7.18 0.26
CA VAL A 52 -0.19 6.12 1.22
C VAL A 52 0.77 6.68 2.26
N LYS A 53 0.70 6.20 3.51
CA LYS A 53 1.70 6.46 4.54
C LYS A 53 2.59 5.24 4.72
N GLY A 54 3.84 5.47 5.09
CA GLY A 54 4.76 4.40 5.40
C GLY A 54 5.91 4.85 6.30
N GLU A 55 6.28 3.97 7.22
CA GLU A 55 7.39 4.12 8.17
C GLU A 55 8.24 2.85 8.22
N ILE A 56 9.50 3.01 8.62
CA ILE A 56 10.36 1.85 8.92
C ILE A 56 10.10 1.48 10.37
N SER A 57 9.52 0.31 10.60
CA SER A 57 9.34 -0.24 11.93
C SER A 57 10.47 -1.23 12.22
N MET A 58 11.23 -0.93 13.27
CA MET A 58 12.29 -1.82 13.75
C MET A 58 11.75 -3.12 14.35
N ASP A 59 10.52 -3.09 14.89
CA ASP A 59 9.83 -4.23 15.49
C ASP A 59 9.57 -5.35 14.47
N VAL A 60 9.11 -4.95 13.28
CA VAL A 60 8.82 -5.87 12.16
C VAL A 60 10.03 -6.05 11.23
N GLY A 61 11.13 -5.32 11.48
CA GLY A 61 12.34 -5.37 10.66
C GLY A 61 12.13 -4.93 9.21
N GLY A 62 11.29 -3.92 8.95
CA GLY A 62 10.94 -3.53 7.58
C GLY A 62 10.09 -2.28 7.46
N TRP A 63 9.59 -2.04 6.24
CA TRP A 63 8.63 -0.97 5.97
C TRP A 63 7.22 -1.43 6.32
N VAL A 64 6.52 -0.61 7.09
CA VAL A 64 5.11 -0.73 7.42
C VAL A 64 4.36 0.38 6.69
N TRP A 65 3.24 0.03 6.09
CA TRP A 65 2.42 0.88 5.26
C TRP A 65 1.00 0.88 5.79
N TRP A 66 0.35 2.03 5.67
CA TRP A 66 -1.05 2.20 6.03
C TRP A 66 -1.64 3.36 5.25
N ILE A 67 -2.96 3.44 5.33
CA ILE A 67 -3.75 4.49 4.70
C ILE A 67 -4.60 5.15 5.75
N ASP A 68 -4.64 6.47 5.66
CA ASP A 68 -5.43 7.33 6.53
C ASP A 68 -6.50 8.04 5.69
N ASP A 69 -7.43 8.73 6.34
CA ASP A 69 -8.54 9.42 5.66
C ASP A 69 -8.04 10.50 4.68
N GLU A 70 -6.92 11.16 5.04
CA GLU A 70 -6.20 12.09 4.16
C GLU A 70 -5.75 11.42 2.85
N CYS A 71 -5.29 10.17 2.92
CA CYS A 71 -4.87 9.41 1.76
C CYS A 71 -6.07 9.03 0.89
N ARG A 72 -7.19 8.60 1.50
CA ARG A 72 -8.43 8.26 0.80
C ARG A 72 -9.00 9.46 0.06
N SER A 73 -9.06 10.63 0.71
CA SER A 73 -9.48 11.89 0.09
C SER A 73 -8.64 12.29 -1.13
N LYS A 74 -7.35 11.91 -1.20
CA LYS A 74 -6.46 12.24 -2.33
C LYS A 74 -6.61 11.32 -3.53
N GLY A 75 -7.17 10.12 -3.36
CA GLY A 75 -7.42 9.20 -4.48
C GLY A 75 -8.82 9.33 -5.09
N GLU A 76 -9.78 9.96 -4.40
CA GLU A 76 -11.14 10.17 -4.93
C GLU A 76 -11.31 11.45 -5.76
N ASN A 77 -10.32 12.35 -5.78
CA ASN A 77 -10.42 13.65 -6.46
C ASN A 77 -9.80 13.65 -7.88
N GLU A 78 -9.82 12.54 -8.62
CA GLU A 78 -9.46 12.48 -10.05
C GLU A 78 -10.67 12.18 -10.94
#